data_AF-A0A382SP18-F1
#
_entry.id   AF-A0A382SP18-F1
#
_cell.length_a   1.000
_cell.length_b   1.000
_cell.length_c   1.000
_cell.angle_alpha   90.00
_cell.angle_beta   90.00
_cell.angle_gamma   90.00
#
_symmetry.space_group_name_H-M   'P 1'
#
loop_
_entity.id
_entity.type
_entity.pdbx_description
1 polymer ?
#
loop_
_entity_poly.entity_id
_entity_poly.type
_entity_poly.pdbx_seq_one_letter_code
_entity_poly.pdbx_strand_id
1 'polypeptide(L)'
;MKIKLTLIMLSLLIFLGCDNFSTKSDGSSDDDLITAIIESEQEDIAIEEMPALSRSTINQDYNDFIEMDARMAPNLGYQVSMDGKNYKPGDHNEVYFNLKGRKLVPRKGKHNRDRFKCFELVLPVTFIMPDGTSIIIENENDYGDVKTWYIKNLESKKKPHLQYPVNI
;
A
#
# COMPACT_ATOMS: atom_id res chain seq x y z
N MET A 1 -63.51 41.48 -25.27
CA MET A 1 -63.42 40.62 -26.47
C MET A 1 -62.01 40.02 -26.53
N LYS A 2 -61.91 38.70 -26.34
CA LYS A 2 -60.83 37.74 -26.74
C LYS A 2 -59.37 38.20 -26.55
N ILE A 3 -58.70 37.83 -25.45
CA ILE A 3 -57.77 36.67 -25.30
C ILE A 3 -56.71 36.60 -26.40
N LYS A 4 -55.43 36.66 -26.03
CA LYS A 4 -54.42 35.65 -26.41
C LYS A 4 -53.34 35.52 -25.33
N LEU A 5 -53.52 34.48 -24.52
CA LEU A 5 -52.49 33.85 -23.70
C LEU A 5 -51.59 33.05 -24.66
N THR A 6 -50.32 33.39 -24.79
CA THR A 6 -49.34 32.54 -25.47
C THR A 6 -48.35 32.00 -24.46
N LEU A 7 -48.65 30.77 -24.06
CA LEU A 7 -47.77 29.82 -23.38
C LEU A 7 -46.64 29.45 -24.36
N ILE A 8 -45.39 29.84 -24.08
CA ILE A 8 -44.22 29.25 -24.75
C ILE A 8 -43.55 28.33 -23.73
N MET A 9 -43.97 27.07 -23.77
CA MET A 9 -43.20 25.93 -23.30
C MET A 9 -41.95 25.81 -24.16
N LEU A 10 -40.81 26.35 -23.72
CA LEU A 10 -39.53 25.95 -24.28
C LEU A 10 -38.91 24.89 -23.39
N SER A 11 -39.14 23.66 -23.83
CA SER A 11 -38.56 22.40 -23.42
C SER A 11 -37.08 22.53 -23.00
N LEU A 12 -36.83 22.03 -21.79
CA LEU A 12 -35.54 21.51 -21.37
C LEU A 12 -35.18 20.34 -22.31
N LEU A 13 -34.17 20.50 -23.15
CA LEU A 13 -33.41 19.40 -23.74
C LEU A 13 -31.95 19.58 -23.36
N ILE A 14 -31.53 18.62 -22.56
CA ILE A 14 -30.22 18.42 -21.98
C ILE A 14 -29.34 17.73 -23.04
N PHE A 15 -28.03 17.92 -22.90
CA PHE A 15 -26.92 17.17 -23.51
C PHE A 15 -26.57 17.50 -24.96
N LEU A 16 -25.46 18.21 -25.12
CA LEU A 16 -24.22 17.72 -25.73
C LEU A 16 -23.12 18.76 -25.50
N GLY A 17 -22.67 18.85 -24.25
CA GLY A 17 -21.44 19.54 -23.91
C GLY A 17 -20.33 18.51 -23.73
N CYS A 18 -19.48 18.36 -24.76
CA CYS A 18 -18.05 18.08 -24.68
C CYS A 18 -17.54 17.75 -26.08
N ASP A 19 -17.09 18.77 -26.81
CA ASP A 19 -16.05 18.57 -27.82
C ASP A 19 -14.92 19.56 -27.54
N ASN A 20 -14.32 19.34 -26.37
CA ASN A 20 -12.91 19.60 -26.18
C ASN A 20 -12.31 18.24 -25.81
N PHE A 21 -12.20 17.35 -26.80
CA PHE A 21 -11.21 16.28 -26.79
C PHE A 21 -9.83 16.93 -26.92
N SER A 22 -9.48 17.70 -25.89
CA SER A 22 -8.10 17.83 -25.48
C SER A 22 -7.67 16.42 -25.12
N THR A 23 -7.06 15.73 -26.07
CA THR A 23 -6.02 14.75 -25.76
C THR A 23 -4.86 15.48 -25.09
N LYS A 24 -5.10 16.02 -23.90
CA LYS A 24 -4.08 16.05 -22.87
C LYS A 24 -3.99 14.62 -22.35
N SER A 25 -3.35 13.80 -23.17
CA SER A 25 -2.38 12.82 -22.68
C SER A 25 -1.24 13.62 -22.05
N ASP A 26 -1.51 14.25 -20.91
CA ASP A 26 -0.54 15.01 -20.14
C ASP A 26 -0.78 14.59 -18.70
N GLY A 27 0.13 13.75 -18.19
CA GLY A 27 -0.07 13.02 -16.96
C GLY A 27 -0.35 13.95 -15.79
N SER A 28 -1.50 13.78 -15.15
CA SER A 28 -1.53 13.96 -13.70
C SER A 28 -0.44 13.03 -13.19
N SER A 29 0.62 13.59 -12.60
CA SER A 29 1.70 12.77 -12.06
C SER A 29 1.05 11.74 -11.14
N ASP A 30 1.51 10.49 -11.15
CA ASP A 30 1.01 9.46 -10.23
C ASP A 30 1.01 9.98 -8.77
N ASP A 31 1.88 10.95 -8.46
CA ASP A 31 1.90 11.72 -7.21
C ASP A 31 0.55 12.29 -6.77
N ASP A 32 -0.26 12.87 -7.67
CA ASP A 32 -1.52 13.52 -7.29
C ASP A 32 -2.56 12.47 -6.89
N LEU A 33 -2.58 11.34 -7.60
CA LEU A 33 -3.43 10.20 -7.25
C LEU A 33 -2.94 9.53 -5.97
N ILE A 34 -1.62 9.36 -5.79
CA ILE A 34 -1.05 8.87 -4.54
C ILE A 34 -1.43 9.79 -3.38
N THR A 35 -1.32 11.11 -3.55
CA THR A 35 -1.71 12.10 -2.54
C THR A 35 -3.20 11.93 -2.20
N ALA A 36 -4.06 11.86 -3.21
CA ALA A 36 -5.49 11.69 -3.01
C ALA A 36 -5.83 10.38 -2.29
N ILE A 37 -5.15 9.27 -2.61
CA ILE A 37 -5.32 7.99 -1.91
C ILE A 37 -4.89 8.10 -0.44
N ILE A 38 -3.75 8.74 -0.15
CA ILE A 38 -3.23 8.89 1.23
C ILE A 38 -4.15 9.77 2.09
N GLU A 39 -4.74 10.80 1.49
CA GLU A 39 -5.56 11.79 2.20
C GLU A 39 -7.05 11.41 2.25
N SER A 40 -7.47 10.35 1.56
CA SER A 40 -8.88 9.91 1.55
C SER A 40 -9.22 9.04 2.76
N GLU A 41 -10.53 8.89 2.98
CA GLU A 41 -11.04 7.76 3.74
C GLU A 41 -10.75 6.46 2.96
N GLN A 42 -10.44 5.39 3.69
CA GLN A 42 -10.08 4.10 3.14
C GLN A 42 -10.80 2.98 3.89
N GLU A 43 -11.09 1.90 3.17
CA GLU A 43 -11.70 0.69 3.70
C GLU A 43 -10.68 -0.46 3.68
N ASP A 44 -10.56 -1.19 4.79
CA ASP A 44 -9.77 -2.42 4.83
C ASP A 44 -10.41 -3.48 3.92
N ILE A 45 -9.60 -4.11 3.07
CA ILE A 45 -10.02 -5.15 2.14
C ILE A 45 -9.07 -6.35 2.21
N ALA A 46 -9.54 -7.51 1.78
CA ALA A 46 -8.63 -8.60 1.49
C ALA A 46 -7.84 -8.31 0.20
N ILE A 47 -6.57 -8.72 0.16
CA ILE A 47 -5.73 -8.55 -1.04
C ILE A 47 -6.32 -9.27 -2.26
N GLU A 48 -7.12 -10.32 -2.06
CA GLU A 48 -7.87 -11.04 -3.10
C GLU A 48 -8.95 -10.19 -3.79
N GLU A 49 -9.42 -9.10 -3.16
CA GLU A 49 -10.40 -8.18 -3.74
C GLU A 49 -9.75 -7.18 -4.71
N MET A 50 -8.42 -7.03 -4.66
CA MET A 50 -7.70 -6.17 -5.59
C MET A 50 -7.66 -6.74 -7.01
N PRO A 51 -7.47 -5.90 -8.04
CA PRO A 51 -7.28 -6.37 -9.41
C PRO A 51 -6.11 -7.36 -9.54
N ALA A 52 -6.24 -8.32 -10.46
CA ALA A 52 -5.23 -9.37 -10.66
C ALA A 52 -3.83 -8.81 -11.00
N LEU A 53 -3.76 -7.68 -11.73
CA LEU A 53 -2.51 -7.02 -12.08
C LEU A 53 -1.74 -6.57 -10.81
N SER A 54 -2.42 -5.89 -9.89
CA SER A 54 -1.84 -5.47 -8.61
C SER A 54 -1.28 -6.66 -7.82
N ARG A 55 -2.05 -7.74 -7.71
CA ARG A 55 -1.60 -8.96 -7.00
C ARG A 55 -0.38 -9.60 -7.68
N SER A 56 -0.34 -9.64 -9.01
CA SER A 56 0.83 -10.15 -9.73
C SER A 56 2.07 -9.29 -9.51
N THR A 57 1.93 -7.96 -9.52
CA THR A 57 3.02 -7.02 -9.21
C THR A 57 3.53 -7.23 -7.79
N ILE A 58 2.65 -7.38 -6.80
CA ILE A 58 3.05 -7.63 -5.40
C ILE A 58 3.85 -8.94 -5.29
N ASN A 59 3.33 -10.02 -5.88
CA ASN A 59 3.97 -11.33 -5.81
C ASN A 59 5.32 -11.39 -6.54
N GLN A 60 5.50 -10.63 -7.62
CA GLN A 60 6.72 -10.64 -8.42
C GLN A 60 7.77 -9.68 -7.88
N ASP A 61 7.37 -8.42 -7.66
CA ASP A 61 8.30 -7.31 -7.40
C ASP A 61 8.61 -7.13 -5.91
N TYR A 62 7.74 -7.64 -5.02
CA TYR A 62 7.85 -7.49 -3.56
C TYR A 62 7.84 -8.84 -2.84
N ASN A 63 8.46 -9.85 -3.47
CA ASN A 63 8.54 -11.19 -2.91
C ASN A 63 9.38 -11.29 -1.63
N ASP A 64 10.13 -10.24 -1.27
CA ASP A 64 10.85 -10.07 -0.01
C ASP A 64 10.02 -9.35 1.06
N PHE A 65 8.75 -9.07 0.81
CA PHE A 65 7.80 -8.46 1.75
C PHE A 65 6.61 -9.37 2.05
N ILE A 66 6.03 -9.19 3.24
CA ILE A 66 4.76 -9.78 3.65
C ILE A 66 3.76 -8.64 3.75
N GLU A 67 2.60 -8.80 3.11
CA GLU A 67 1.47 -7.89 3.26
C GLU A 67 1.02 -7.83 4.73
N MET A 68 0.89 -6.61 5.24
CA MET A 68 0.32 -6.33 6.56
C MET A 68 -1.16 -5.99 6.46
N ASP A 69 -1.49 -5.11 5.50
CA ASP A 69 -2.84 -4.69 5.19
C ASP A 69 -2.97 -4.29 3.71
N ALA A 70 -4.19 -4.39 3.21
CA ALA A 70 -4.61 -3.81 1.94
C ALA A 70 -5.85 -2.94 2.18
N ARG A 71 -5.83 -1.74 1.60
CA ARG A 71 -6.90 -0.76 1.74
C ARG A 71 -7.38 -0.25 0.40
N MET A 72 -8.69 -0.03 0.27
CA MET A 72 -9.32 0.61 -0.87
C MET A 72 -9.65 2.06 -0.55
N ALA A 73 -9.24 2.98 -1.43
CA ALA A 73 -9.71 4.36 -1.46
C ALA A 73 -10.83 4.48 -2.51
N PRO A 74 -12.11 4.69 -2.12
CA PRO A 74 -13.24 4.67 -3.05
C PRO A 74 -13.03 5.62 -4.23
N ASN A 75 -13.20 5.10 -5.46
CA ASN A 75 -13.01 5.82 -6.72
C ASN A 75 -11.58 6.31 -7.03
N LEU A 76 -10.59 6.01 -6.19
CA LEU A 76 -9.21 6.45 -6.36
C LEU A 76 -8.27 5.29 -6.66
N GLY A 77 -8.25 4.27 -5.82
CA GLY A 77 -7.30 3.18 -5.95
C GLY A 77 -7.12 2.37 -4.68
N TYR A 78 -5.90 1.87 -4.52
CA TYR A 78 -5.53 0.96 -3.43
C TYR A 78 -4.19 1.36 -2.82
N GLN A 79 -4.04 1.08 -1.54
CA GLN A 79 -2.80 1.15 -0.79
C GLN A 79 -2.53 -0.23 -0.19
N VAL A 80 -1.30 -0.71 -0.29
CA VAL A 80 -0.86 -1.96 0.35
C VAL A 80 0.33 -1.66 1.23
N SER A 81 0.17 -1.95 2.52
CA SER A 81 1.17 -1.85 3.57
C SER A 81 1.88 -3.19 3.71
N MET A 82 3.20 -3.19 3.72
CA MET A 82 3.98 -4.43 3.77
C MET A 82 5.17 -4.29 4.72
N ASP A 83 5.50 -5.37 5.41
CA ASP A 83 6.66 -5.47 6.28
C ASP A 83 7.67 -6.45 5.68
N GLY A 84 8.95 -6.16 5.82
CA GLY A 84 10.02 -6.98 5.28
C GLY A 84 9.91 -8.42 5.77
N LYS A 85 10.24 -9.37 4.88
CA LYS A 85 10.52 -10.77 5.27
C LYS A 85 11.85 -10.90 5.99
N ASN A 86 12.69 -9.87 5.91
CA ASN A 86 13.99 -9.86 6.54
C ASN A 86 13.84 -10.07 8.05
N TYR A 87 14.91 -10.64 8.61
CA TYR A 87 15.02 -11.03 10.00
C TYR A 87 15.20 -9.83 10.95
N LYS A 88 15.41 -8.63 10.41
CA LYS A 88 15.46 -7.36 11.15
C LYS A 88 14.10 -6.65 11.02
N PRO A 89 13.42 -6.33 12.14
CA PRO A 89 12.15 -5.63 12.11
C PRO A 89 12.33 -4.15 11.75
N GLY A 90 11.26 -3.53 11.29
CA GLY A 90 11.20 -2.10 11.00
C GLY A 90 11.28 -1.76 9.50
N ASP A 91 11.67 -2.71 8.64
CA ASP A 91 11.66 -2.53 7.19
C ASP A 91 10.22 -2.53 6.65
N HIS A 92 9.73 -1.38 6.19
CA HIS A 92 8.36 -1.20 5.75
C HIS A 92 8.29 -0.71 4.30
N ASN A 93 7.22 -1.04 3.62
CA ASN A 93 6.98 -0.66 2.25
C ASN A 93 5.51 -0.34 2.03
N GLU A 94 5.23 0.78 1.37
CA GLU A 94 3.87 1.13 0.94
C GLU A 94 3.81 1.20 -0.58
N VAL A 95 2.86 0.47 -1.17
CA VAL A 95 2.65 0.45 -2.63
C VAL A 95 1.24 0.91 -2.94
N TYR A 96 1.12 1.77 -3.95
CA TYR A 96 -0.16 2.32 -4.37
C TYR A 96 -0.51 1.83 -5.78
N PHE A 97 -1.80 1.59 -6.01
CA PHE A 97 -2.32 1.14 -7.31
C PHE A 97 -3.55 1.96 -7.68
N ASN A 98 -3.78 2.20 -8.97
CA ASN A 98 -5.08 2.72 -9.41
C ASN A 98 -6.16 1.62 -9.40
N LEU A 99 -7.42 2.00 -9.64
CA LEU A 99 -8.56 1.08 -9.73
C LEU A 99 -8.39 -0.06 -10.76
N LYS A 100 -7.50 0.08 -11.75
CA LYS A 100 -7.21 -0.94 -12.77
C LYS A 100 -6.05 -1.87 -12.37
N GLY A 101 -5.46 -1.66 -11.18
CA GLY A 101 -4.33 -2.44 -10.67
C GLY A 101 -2.96 -2.03 -11.21
N ARG A 102 -2.85 -0.88 -11.92
CA ARG A 102 -1.54 -0.35 -12.33
C ARG A 102 -0.85 0.26 -11.12
N LYS A 103 0.38 -0.19 -10.84
CA LYS A 103 1.25 0.43 -9.82
C LYS A 103 1.45 1.92 -10.13
N LEU A 104 1.27 2.75 -9.12
CA LEU A 104 1.54 4.17 -9.16
C LEU A 104 3.02 4.40 -8.81
N VAL A 105 3.69 5.24 -9.59
CA VAL A 105 5.12 5.50 -9.46
C VAL A 105 5.33 6.95 -9.03
N PRO A 106 5.73 7.20 -7.77
CA PRO A 106 6.01 8.55 -7.30
C PRO A 106 7.23 9.16 -7.99
N ARG A 107 7.26 10.48 -8.08
CA ARG A 107 8.50 11.21 -8.42
C ARG A 107 9.50 11.09 -7.27
N LYS A 108 10.79 11.06 -7.61
CA LYS A 108 11.87 11.02 -6.60
C LYS A 108 11.68 12.15 -5.57
N GLY A 109 11.64 11.77 -4.30
CA GLY A 109 11.52 12.71 -3.17
C GLY A 109 10.09 13.07 -2.74
N LYS A 110 9.04 12.66 -3.49
CA LYS A 110 7.63 12.87 -3.10
C LYS A 110 6.95 11.50 -2.96
N HIS A 111 6.28 11.23 -1.84
CA HIS A 111 5.63 9.94 -1.54
C HIS A 111 6.50 8.69 -1.81
N ASN A 112 7.83 8.82 -1.79
CA ASN A 112 8.72 7.68 -1.94
C ASN A 112 8.70 6.86 -0.65
N ARG A 113 7.75 5.93 -0.58
CA ARG A 113 7.60 4.95 0.50
C ARG A 113 8.05 3.56 0.07
N ASP A 114 8.93 3.51 -0.93
CA ASP A 114 9.64 2.30 -1.30
C ASP A 114 10.71 2.01 -0.24
N ARG A 115 10.52 0.93 0.51
CA ARG A 115 11.47 0.38 1.51
C ARG A 115 12.02 1.42 2.50
N PHE A 116 11.19 1.94 3.40
CA PHE A 116 11.58 2.83 4.49
C PHE A 116 11.63 2.11 5.85
N LYS A 117 12.35 2.68 6.82
CA LYS A 117 12.36 2.15 8.20
C LYS A 117 11.28 2.84 9.04
N CYS A 118 10.38 2.06 9.65
CA CYS A 118 9.40 2.56 10.63
C CYS A 118 10.04 2.85 12.00
N PHE A 119 10.96 2.00 12.42
CA PHE A 119 11.68 2.11 13.70
C PHE A 119 12.97 1.28 13.66
N GLU A 120 13.82 1.42 14.68
CA GLU A 120 15.02 0.60 14.86
C GLU A 120 15.14 0.22 16.34
N LEU A 121 15.38 -1.06 16.66
CA LEU A 121 15.47 -1.50 18.05
C LEU A 121 16.79 -1.06 18.68
N VAL A 122 16.73 -0.57 19.92
CA VAL A 122 17.92 -0.40 20.77
C VAL A 122 18.31 -1.75 21.35
N LEU A 123 19.51 -2.21 20.99
CA LEU A 123 20.06 -3.50 21.42
C LEU A 123 20.61 -3.43 22.87
N PRO A 124 20.60 -4.56 23.62
CA PRO A 124 20.18 -5.90 23.19
C PRO A 124 18.66 -6.14 23.25
N VAL A 125 18.18 -7.07 22.43
CA VAL A 125 16.77 -7.52 22.41
C VAL A 125 16.66 -9.04 22.29
N THR A 126 15.59 -9.61 22.84
CA THR A 126 15.31 -11.05 22.74
C THR A 126 14.13 -11.31 21.82
N PHE A 127 14.35 -12.13 20.79
CA PHE A 127 13.34 -12.66 19.89
C PHE A 127 12.87 -14.03 20.38
N ILE A 128 11.57 -14.20 20.55
CA ILE A 128 10.90 -15.48 20.79
C ILE A 128 10.44 -16.03 19.44
N MET A 129 11.05 -17.14 19.01
CA MET A 129 10.79 -17.78 17.73
C MET A 129 9.46 -18.53 17.72
N PRO A 130 8.89 -18.85 16.54
CA PRO A 130 7.62 -19.57 16.42
C PRO A 130 7.56 -20.95 17.10
N ASP A 131 8.71 -21.60 17.34
CA ASP A 131 8.82 -22.86 18.08
C ASP A 131 8.95 -22.68 19.61
N GLY A 132 8.94 -21.43 20.09
CA GLY A 132 9.12 -21.07 21.50
C GLY A 132 10.59 -20.92 21.93
N THR A 133 11.56 -21.17 21.05
CA THR A 133 12.98 -20.89 21.35
C THR A 133 13.27 -19.40 21.37
N SER A 134 14.40 -18.99 21.94
CA SER A 134 14.78 -17.59 22.04
C SER A 134 16.13 -17.32 21.40
N ILE A 135 16.26 -16.19 20.71
CA ILE A 135 17.49 -15.67 20.12
C ILE A 135 17.73 -14.26 20.69
N ILE A 136 18.91 -14.03 21.27
CA ILE A 136 19.30 -12.72 21.79
C ILE A 136 20.14 -12.02 20.72
N ILE A 137 19.79 -10.78 20.41
CA ILE A 137 20.51 -9.92 19.47
C ILE A 137 21.28 -8.90 20.29
N GLU A 138 22.59 -9.10 20.47
CA GLU A 138 23.46 -8.20 21.23
C GLU A 138 23.99 -7.07 20.33
N ASN A 139 24.19 -7.36 19.05
CA ASN A 139 24.66 -6.40 18.05
C ASN A 139 24.00 -6.63 16.66
N GLU A 140 24.21 -5.69 15.74
CA GLU A 140 23.62 -5.71 14.39
C GLU A 140 23.91 -6.98 13.57
N ASN A 141 25.04 -7.65 13.80
CA ASN A 141 25.37 -8.86 13.06
C ASN A 141 24.61 -10.09 13.56
N ASP A 142 24.15 -10.09 14.82
CA ASP A 142 23.48 -11.24 15.45
C ASP A 142 22.06 -11.46 14.88
N TYR A 143 21.51 -10.45 14.20
CA TYR A 143 20.29 -10.59 13.40
C TYR A 143 20.39 -11.75 12.38
N GLY A 144 21.61 -12.11 11.94
CA GLY A 144 21.87 -13.29 11.12
C GLY A 144 21.43 -14.62 11.75
N ASP A 145 21.30 -14.69 13.08
CA ASP A 145 20.85 -15.90 13.78
C ASP A 145 19.35 -16.13 13.59
N VAL A 146 18.55 -15.06 13.56
CA VAL A 146 17.11 -15.14 13.23
C VAL A 146 16.94 -15.63 11.79
N LYS A 147 17.78 -15.15 10.84
CA LYS A 147 17.80 -15.68 9.47
C LYS A 147 18.11 -17.18 9.44
N THR A 148 19.14 -17.58 10.18
CA THR A 148 19.61 -18.97 10.24
C THR A 148 18.52 -19.88 10.79
N TRP A 149 17.72 -19.41 11.75
CA TRP A 149 16.57 -20.16 12.25
C TRP A 149 15.52 -20.40 11.17
N TYR A 150 15.17 -19.41 10.34
CA TYR A 150 14.20 -19.60 9.24
C TYR A 150 14.72 -20.54 8.14
N ILE A 151 16.01 -20.50 7.82
CA ILE A 151 16.63 -21.44 6.86
C ILE A 151 16.48 -22.89 7.35
N LYS A 152 16.54 -23.11 8.66
CA LYS A 152 16.36 -24.44 9.28
C LYS A 152 14.88 -24.82 9.45
N ASN A 153 13.96 -23.87 9.34
CA ASN A 153 12.53 -24.02 9.59
C ASN A 153 11.69 -23.49 8.41
N LEU A 154 11.94 -24.00 7.19
CA LEU A 154 11.37 -23.48 5.93
C LEU A 154 9.84 -23.44 5.86
N GLU A 155 9.16 -24.33 6.62
CA GLU A 155 7.70 -24.36 6.69
C GLU A 155 7.11 -23.22 7.55
N SER A 156 7.95 -22.56 8.35
CA SER A 156 7.51 -21.49 9.24
C SER A 156 7.29 -20.19 8.46
N LYS A 157 6.01 -19.78 8.38
CA LYS A 157 5.60 -18.48 7.81
C LYS A 157 5.31 -17.42 8.87
N LYS A 158 5.35 -17.79 10.16
CA LYS A 158 5.03 -16.90 11.28
C LYS A 158 6.25 -16.09 11.67
N LYS A 159 6.07 -14.80 11.99
CA LYS A 159 7.11 -13.90 12.50
C LYS A 159 7.46 -14.22 13.97
N PRO A 160 8.70 -13.95 14.43
CA PRO A 160 9.04 -14.05 15.84
C PRO A 160 8.35 -12.92 16.63
N HIS A 161 8.22 -13.10 17.94
CA HIS A 161 7.74 -12.07 18.87
C HIS A 161 8.93 -11.45 19.63
N LEU A 162 8.79 -10.20 20.05
CA LEU A 162 9.77 -9.57 20.94
C LEU A 162 9.43 -9.87 22.40
N GLN A 163 10.44 -10.16 23.21
CA GLN A 163 10.30 -10.17 24.66
C GLN A 163 10.27 -8.74 25.17
N TYR A 164 9.15 -8.33 25.76
CA TYR A 164 8.98 -6.97 26.29
C TYR A 164 9.61 -6.80 27.68
N PRO A 165 10.02 -5.56 28.04
CA PRO A 165 9.96 -4.34 27.23
C PRO A 165 11.08 -4.24 26.17
N VAL A 166 10.85 -3.43 25.13
CA VAL A 166 11.86 -3.06 24.11
C VAL A 166 11.89 -1.54 23.94
N ASN A 167 13.02 -1.01 23.46
CA ASN A 167 13.20 0.41 23.12
C ASN A 167 13.44 0.56 21.61
N ILE A 168 12.93 1.65 21.04
CA ILE A 168 13.05 2.00 19.61
C ILE A 168 13.55 3.43 19.40
#